data_AF-A0A968WGM4-F1
#
_entry.id   AF-A0A968WGM4-F1
#
_cell.length_a   1.000
_cell.length_b   1.000
_cell.length_c   1.000
_cell.angle_alpha   90.00
_cell.angle_beta   90.00
_cell.angle_gamma   90.00
#
_symmetry.space_group_name_H-M   'P 1'
#
loop_
_entity.id
_entity.type
_entity.pdbx_description
1 polymer ?
#
loop_
_entity_poly.entity_id
_entity_poly.type
_entity_poly.pdbx_seq_one_letter_code
_entity_poly.pdbx_strand_id
1 'polypeptide(L)' 'MKYLDFLWALDLLYRYYPRYHSNDLLLLADDIFKWVNNELPEDSSTLIYLKSCFSSPAEAVKAVWSEIQMIVGPYLYPN' A
#
# COMPACT_ATOMS: atom_id res chain seq x y z
N MET A 1 -9.62 10.58 -3.02
CA MET A 1 -9.61 9.32 -3.79
C MET A 1 -10.71 8.44 -3.25
N LYS A 2 -11.47 7.75 -4.11
CA LYS A 2 -12.50 6.83 -3.60
C LYS A 2 -11.77 5.59 -3.12
N TYR A 3 -11.96 5.24 -1.86
CA TYR A 3 -11.37 4.08 -1.17
C TYR A 3 -11.43 2.78 -1.99
N LEU A 4 -12.48 2.61 -2.81
CA LEU A 4 -12.63 1.49 -3.75
C LEU A 4 -11.52 1.41 -4.80
N ASP A 5 -11.03 2.54 -5.31
CA ASP A 5 -10.04 2.56 -6.39
C ASP A 5 -8.70 1.97 -5.93
N PHE A 6 -8.36 2.17 -4.64
CA PHE A 6 -7.14 1.63 -4.04
C PHE A 6 -7.21 0.12 -3.85
N LEU A 7 -8.34 -0.37 -3.34
CA LEU A 7 -8.58 -1.81 -3.16
C LEU A 7 -8.57 -2.54 -4.50
N TRP A 8 -9.16 -1.94 -5.54
CA TRP A 8 -9.15 -2.51 -6.88
C TRP A 8 -7.74 -2.57 -7.46
N ALA A 9 -6.91 -1.55 -7.26
CA ALA A 9 -5.52 -1.56 -7.72
C ALA A 9 -4.69 -2.66 -7.04
N LEU A 10 -4.88 -2.87 -5.74
CA LEU A 10 -4.25 -3.96 -4.99
C LEU A 10 -4.67 -5.34 -5.51
N ASP A 11 -5.97 -5.56 -5.72
CA ASP A 11 -6.50 -6.83 -6.24
C ASP A 11 -5.97 -7.12 -7.66
N LEU A 12 -5.89 -6.08 -8.50
CA LEU A 12 -5.33 -6.18 -9.86
C LEU A 12 -3.84 -6.50 -9.85
N LEU A 13 -3.06 -5.85 -8.98
CA LEU A 13 -1.64 -6.15 -8.81
C LEU A 13 -1.41 -7.58 -8.30
N TYR A 14 -2.21 -8.02 -7.32
CA TYR A 14 -2.13 -9.37 -6.78
C TYR A 14 -2.43 -10.44 -7.83
N ARG A 15 -3.46 -10.20 -8.67
CA ARG A 15 -3.93 -11.17 -9.67
C ARG A 15 -3.03 -11.24 -10.92
N TYR A 16 -2.50 -10.11 -11.39
CA TYR A 16 -1.72 -10.08 -12.64
C TYR A 16 -0.20 -10.19 -12.43
N TYR A 17 0.29 -9.97 -11.21
CA TYR A 17 1.71 -10.03 -10.90
C TYR A 17 2.00 -10.97 -9.72
N PRO A 18 1.80 -12.29 -9.87
CA PRO A 18 2.01 -13.26 -8.78
C PRO A 18 3.46 -13.31 -8.25
N ARG A 19 4.44 -12.81 -9.02
CA ARG A 19 5.84 -12.65 -8.55
C ARG A 19 6.04 -11.44 -7.62
N TYR A 20 5.07 -10.54 -7.53
CA TYR A 20 5.12 -9.36 -6.66
C TYR A 20 4.62 -9.64 -5.25
N HIS A 21 4.19 -10.86 -4.93
CA HIS A 21 3.81 -11.25 -3.56
C HIS A 21 4.96 -11.04 -2.55
N SER A 22 6.21 -11.01 -3.04
CA SER A 22 7.43 -10.71 -2.27
C SER A 22 7.92 -9.27 -2.45
N ASN A 23 7.12 -8.39 -3.06
CA ASN A 23 7.50 -7.00 -3.24
C ASN A 23 7.22 -6.25 -1.93
N ASP A 24 8.28 -5.71 -1.32
CA ASP A 24 8.23 -4.95 -0.08
C ASP A 24 7.16 -3.84 -0.12
N LEU A 25 6.84 -3.32 -1.31
CA LEU A 25 5.77 -2.34 -1.50
C LEU A 25 4.36 -2.90 -1.18
N LEU A 26 4.05 -4.14 -1.56
CA LEU A 26 2.74 -4.75 -1.27
C LEU A 26 2.62 -5.14 0.21
N LEU A 27 3.73 -5.59 0.82
CA LEU A 27 3.79 -5.85 2.26
C LEU A 27 3.59 -4.55 3.05
N LEU A 28 4.29 -3.48 2.66
CA LEU A 28 4.13 -2.16 3.24
C LEU A 28 2.70 -1.62 3.04
N ALA A 29 2.10 -1.83 1.88
CA ALA A 29 0.72 -1.44 1.61
C ALA A 29 -0.27 -2.16 2.54
N ASP A 30 -0.10 -3.47 2.76
CA ASP A 30 -0.92 -4.28 3.67
C ASP A 30 -0.77 -3.83 5.12
N ASP A 31 0.47 -3.59 5.58
CA ASP A 31 0.75 -3.11 6.93
C ASP A 31 0.16 -1.72 7.19
N ILE A 32 0.24 -0.82 6.21
CA ILE A 32 -0.42 0.50 6.28
C ILE A 32 -1.94 0.33 6.32
N PHE A 33 -2.49 -0.64 5.58
CA PHE A 33 -3.93 -0.92 5.60
C PHE A 33 -4.41 -1.36 6.98
N LYS A 34 -3.68 -2.28 7.62
CA LYS A 34 -3.94 -2.70 9.00
C LYS A 34 -3.80 -1.53 9.98
N TRP A 35 -2.84 -0.63 9.76
CA TRP A 35 -2.70 0.58 10.57
C TRP A 35 -3.93 1.50 10.45
N VAL A 36 -4.41 1.76 9.24
CA VAL A 36 -5.60 2.59 8.99
C VAL A 36 -6.85 2.01 9.66
N ASN A 37 -6.99 0.70 9.67
CA ASN A 37 -8.14 0.01 10.27
C ASN A 37 -8.00 -0.23 11.79
N ASN A 38 -6.93 0.26 12.42
CA ASN A 38 -6.59 -0.02 13.83
C ASN A 38 -6.50 -1.53 14.15
N GLU A 39 -6.06 -2.33 13.19
CA GLU A 39 -5.85 -3.78 13.34
C GLU A 39 -4.45 -4.11 13.86
N LEU A 40 -3.54 -3.13 13.87
CA LEU A 40 -2.21 -3.28 14.46
C LEU A 40 -2.22 -2.97 15.96
N PRO A 41 -1.67 -3.86 16.81
CA PRO A 41 -1.44 -3.57 18.22
C PRO A 41 -0.51 -2.35 18.41
N GLU A 42 -0.80 -1.52 19.43
CA GLU A 42 -0.04 -0.30 19.77
C GLU A 42 1.46 -0.56 19.98
N ASP A 43 1.82 -1.74 20.47
CA ASP A 43 3.17 -2.21 20.79
C ASP A 43 3.81 -3.06 19.69
N SER A 44 3.12 -3.28 18.57
CA SER A 44 3.65 -4.07 17.46
C SER A 44 4.86 -3.38 16.81
N SER A 45 5.88 -4.16 16.48
CA SER A 45 7.08 -3.66 15.79
C SER A 45 6.75 -3.01 14.45
N THR A 46 5.76 -3.54 13.73
CA THR A 46 5.23 -2.97 12.49
C THR A 46 4.67 -1.57 12.69
N LEU A 47 3.82 -1.37 13.70
CA LEU A 47 3.24 -0.05 13.97
C LEU A 47 4.29 0.97 14.43
N ILE A 48 5.23 0.55 15.28
CA ILE A 48 6.34 1.39 15.72
C ILE A 48 7.17 1.82 14.52
N TYR A 49 7.48 0.89 13.62
CA TYR A 49 8.18 1.18 12.38
C TYR A 49 7.41 2.18 11.50
N LEU A 50 6.11 1.95 11.26
CA LEU A 50 5.28 2.86 10.47
C LEU A 50 5.19 4.28 11.08
N LYS A 51 5.03 4.39 12.40
CA LYS A 51 5.04 5.67 13.13
C LYS A 51 6.41 6.36 13.09
N SER A 52 7.51 5.61 12.89
CA SER A 52 8.85 6.18 12.71
C SER A 52 9.08 6.73 11.30
N CYS A 53 8.39 6.16 10.30
CA CYS A 53 8.52 6.55 8.90
C CYS A 53 7.50 7.61 8.46
N PHE A 54 6.31 7.62 9.07
CA PHE A 54 5.19 8.46 8.65
C PHE A 54 4.55 9.15 9.85
N SER A 55 4.13 10.41 9.65
CA SER A 55 3.49 11.21 10.69
C SER A 55 2.02 10.83 10.88
N SER A 56 1.40 10.19 9.88
CA SER A 56 0.01 9.74 9.93
C SER A 56 -0.27 8.58 8.96
N PRO A 57 -1.32 7.77 9.20
CA PRO A 57 -1.75 6.74 8.25
C PRO A 57 -2.09 7.31 6.88
N ALA A 58 -2.67 8.52 6.82
CA ALA A 58 -3.02 9.18 5.57
C ALA A 58 -1.80 9.54 4.71
N GLU A 59 -0.70 9.95 5.36
CA GLU A 59 0.58 10.21 4.70
C GLU A 59 1.16 8.91 4.13
N ALA A 60 1.14 7.83 4.92
CA ALA A 60 1.63 6.52 4.52
C ALA A 60 0.88 5.96 3.30
N VAL A 61 -0.46 6.06 3.28
CA VAL A 61 -1.30 5.68 2.13
C VAL A 61 -0.93 6.48 0.89
N LYS A 62 -0.71 7.79 1.03
CA LYS A 62 -0.35 8.66 -0.10
C LYS A 62 1.02 8.30 -0.68
N ALA A 63 2.00 7.99 0.17
CA ALA A 63 3.33 7.57 -0.24
C ALA A 63 3.28 6.27 -1.05
N VAL A 64 2.63 5.23 -0.52
CA VAL A 64 2.47 3.94 -1.21
C VAL A 64 1.69 4.08 -2.51
N TRP A 65 0.63 4.90 -2.51
CA TRP A 65 -0.15 5.13 -3.74
C TRP A 65 0.68 5.78 -4.84
N SER A 66 1.57 6.72 -4.50
CA SER A 66 2.48 7.34 -5.47
C SER A 66 3.40 6.31 -6.12
N GLU A 67 3.96 5.40 -5.33
CA GLU A 67 4.82 4.31 -5.82
C GLU A 67 4.04 3.34 -6.73
N ILE A 68 2.82 2.96 -6.32
CA ILE A 68 1.93 2.12 -7.12
C ILE A 68 1.62 2.81 -8.47
N GLN A 69 1.35 4.12 -8.47
CA GLN A 69 1.10 4.86 -9.72
C GLN A 69 2.31 4.90 -10.65
N MET A 70 3.54 4.94 -10.13
CA MET A 70 4.74 4.87 -10.97
C MET A 70 4.90 3.49 -11.61
N ILE A 71 4.54 2.42 -10.90
CA ILE A 71 4.60 1.04 -11.41
C ILE A 71 3.49 0.78 -12.42
N VAL A 72 2.27 1.23 -12.14
CA VAL A 72 1.07 0.95 -12.94
C VAL A 72 0.85 1.97 -14.06
N GLY A 73 1.36 3.19 -13.92
CA GLY A 73 1.21 4.28 -14.90
C GLY A 73 1.55 3.90 -16.35
N PRO A 74 2.65 3.18 -16.61
CA PRO A 74 2.98 2.69 -17.96
C PRO A 74 1.96 1.71 -18.55
N TYR A 75 1.13 1.05 -17.72
CA TYR A 75 0.15 0.05 -18.15
C TYR A 75 -1.27 0.61 -18.31
N LEU A 76 -1.53 1.83 -17.82
CA LEU A 76 -2.82 2.52 -17.97
C LEU A 76 -2.94 3.31 -19.28
N TYR A 77 -1.82 3.54 -19.97
CA TYR A 77 -1.79 4.13 -21.31
C TYR A 77 -1.06 3.17 -22.27
N PRO A 78 -1.76 2.18 -22.85
CA PRO A 78 -1.22 1.46 -23.98
C PRO A 78 -1.12 2.43 -25.15
N ASN A 79 0.09 2.61 -25.70
CA ASN A 79 0.28 3.19 -27.03
C ASN A 79 -0.48 2.36 -28.07
#